data_AF-A0A1H3XC11-F1
#
_entry.id   AF-A0A1H3XC11-F1
#
_cell.length_a   1.000
_cell.length_b   1.000
_cell.length_c   1.000
_cell.angle_alpha   90.00
_cell.angle_beta   90.00
_cell.angle_gamma   90.00
#
_symmetry.space_group_name_H-M   'P 1'
#
loop_
_entity.id
_entity.type
_entity.pdbx_description
1 polymer ?
#
loop_
_entity_poly.entity_id
_entity_poly.type
_entity_poly.pdbx_seq_one_letter_code
_entity_poly.pdbx_strand_id
1 'polypeptide(L)'
;MPKFMNLTKVITGPRTRWSYANVWDPKSIKGGKPKYSVSLIIPKDDTVTVERIKAAVQAAYEEGESKLKGNSKTVLPLSAIKTPLRDGDLEKPDDPAYANSYFINANSDSAPGIVDADRQPILERR
;
A
#
# COMPACT_ATOMS: atom_id res chain seq x y z
N MET A 1 6.73 23.56 -14.83
CA MET A 1 7.60 22.73 -13.97
C MET A 1 7.54 21.31 -14.48
N PRO A 2 8.67 20.60 -14.67
CA PRO A 2 8.61 19.19 -14.99
C PRO A 2 7.99 18.48 -13.78
N LYS A 3 6.86 17.80 -14.02
CA LYS A 3 6.20 17.00 -13.01
C LYS A 3 7.12 15.81 -12.74
N PHE A 4 7.99 15.90 -11.73
CA PHE A 4 8.78 14.77 -11.27
C PHE A 4 7.81 13.61 -11.01
N MET A 5 7.81 12.62 -11.90
CA MET A 5 6.98 11.44 -11.76
C MET A 5 7.68 10.53 -10.76
N ASN A 6 7.22 10.53 -9.53
CA ASN A 6 7.64 9.54 -8.55
C ASN A 6 7.06 8.19 -8.98
N LEU A 7 7.89 7.32 -9.55
CA LEU A 7 7.51 6.03 -10.12
C LEU A 7 6.99 5.04 -9.07
N THR A 8 7.34 5.23 -7.79
CA THR A 8 6.93 4.36 -6.69
C THR A 8 5.69 4.89 -5.94
N LYS A 9 5.20 6.08 -6.30
CA LYS A 9 3.99 6.67 -5.72
C LYS A 9 2.74 6.25 -6.50
N VAL A 10 1.79 5.64 -5.80
CA VAL A 10 0.49 5.27 -6.37
C VAL A 10 -0.64 5.98 -5.63
N ILE A 11 -1.63 6.44 -6.38
CA ILE A 11 -2.92 6.92 -5.87
C ILE A 11 -3.95 5.88 -6.30
N THR A 12 -4.64 5.28 -5.34
CA THR A 12 -5.63 4.22 -5.60
C THR A 12 -6.98 4.81 -6.06
N GLY A 13 -7.81 3.99 -6.69
CA GLY A 13 -9.13 4.40 -7.17
C GLY A 13 -10.14 4.71 -6.05
N PRO A 14 -11.24 5.42 -6.37
CA PRO A 14 -12.26 5.81 -5.38
C PRO A 14 -13.01 4.64 -4.74
N ARG A 15 -12.97 3.45 -5.36
CA ARG A 15 -13.58 2.22 -4.84
C ARG A 15 -12.67 1.45 -3.87
N THR A 16 -11.51 2.01 -3.53
CA THR A 16 -10.60 1.39 -2.55
C THR A 16 -11.27 1.41 -1.17
N ARG A 17 -11.56 0.24 -0.62
CA ARG A 17 -12.14 0.12 0.71
C ARG A 17 -11.03 0.13 1.76
N TRP A 18 -11.26 0.85 2.86
CA TRP A 18 -10.29 0.92 3.95
C TRP A 18 -10.75 -0.01 5.07
N SER A 19 -9.84 -0.86 5.53
CA SER A 19 -10.03 -1.76 6.67
C SER A 19 -8.94 -1.53 7.71
N TYR A 20 -9.27 -1.75 8.99
CA TYR A 20 -8.38 -1.49 10.13
C TYR A 20 -7.71 -0.09 10.08
N ALA A 21 -8.50 0.94 9.79
CA ALA A 21 -8.01 2.29 9.56
C ALA A 21 -7.58 2.99 10.87
N ASN A 22 -6.32 2.84 11.24
CA ASN A 22 -5.66 3.59 12.32
C ASN A 22 -5.00 4.84 11.75
N VAL A 23 -5.79 5.72 11.13
CA VAL A 23 -5.31 6.91 10.41
C VAL A 23 -5.37 8.19 11.26
N TRP A 24 -6.21 8.19 12.29
CA TRP A 24 -6.37 9.30 13.22
C TRP A 24 -5.44 9.22 14.43
N ASP A 25 -5.28 8.01 14.96
CA ASP A 25 -4.42 7.74 16.10
C ASP A 25 -3.53 6.54 15.79
N PRO A 26 -2.21 6.61 16.06
CA PRO A 26 -1.30 5.53 15.76
C PRO A 26 -1.55 4.34 16.69
N LYS A 27 -1.49 3.13 16.15
CA LYS A 27 -1.72 1.89 16.91
C LYS A 27 -0.48 1.02 16.90
N SER A 28 -0.16 0.43 18.06
CA SER A 28 0.84 -0.63 18.13
C SER A 28 0.24 -1.92 17.60
N ILE A 29 0.88 -2.50 16.58
CA ILE A 29 0.53 -3.81 16.05
C ILE A 29 1.59 -4.80 16.53
N LYS A 30 1.17 -5.86 17.23
CA LYS A 30 2.04 -6.92 17.79
C LYS A 30 3.18 -6.41 18.69
N GLY A 31 2.94 -5.36 19.47
CA GLY A 31 3.93 -4.81 20.41
C GLY A 31 5.02 -3.94 19.78
N GLY A 32 4.90 -3.60 18.48
CA GLY A 32 5.81 -2.68 17.82
C GLY A 32 5.57 -1.20 18.16
N LYS A 33 6.43 -0.31 17.63
CA LYS A 33 6.23 1.14 17.72
C LYS A 33 4.84 1.52 17.19
N PRO A 34 4.07 2.37 17.89
CA PRO A 34 2.80 2.86 17.38
C PRO A 34 2.96 3.54 16.02
N LYS A 35 2.19 3.10 15.03
CA LYS A 35 2.19 3.68 13.68
C LYS A 35 0.77 3.94 13.19
N TYR A 36 0.64 4.94 12.34
CA TYR A 36 -0.55 5.09 11.52
C TYR A 36 -0.58 3.95 10.51
N SER A 37 -1.73 3.33 10.32
CA SER A 37 -1.83 2.16 9.45
C SER A 37 -3.22 2.00 8.87
N VAL A 38 -3.29 1.42 7.69
CA VAL A 38 -4.55 1.09 7.02
C VAL A 38 -4.33 -0.10 6.10
N SER A 39 -5.31 -1.00 6.06
CA SER A 39 -5.41 -2.06 5.05
C SER A 39 -6.27 -1.53 3.91
N LEU A 40 -5.63 -1.25 2.78
CA LEU A 40 -6.29 -0.80 1.55
C LEU A 40 -6.72 -2.03 0.77
N ILE A 41 -8.02 -2.22 0.62
CA ILE A 41 -8.63 -3.31 -0.14
C ILE A 41 -9.01 -2.76 -1.51
N ILE A 42 -8.43 -3.35 -2.55
CA ILE A 42 -8.51 -2.90 -3.93
C ILE A 42 -9.23 -3.99 -4.71
N PRO A 43 -10.43 -3.72 -5.24
CA PRO A 43 -11.14 -4.66 -6.11
C PRO A 43 -10.27 -5.12 -7.29
N LYS A 44 -10.32 -6.42 -7.61
CA LYS A 44 -9.54 -6.99 -8.74
C LYS A 44 -9.95 -6.43 -10.10
N ASP A 45 -11.16 -5.89 -10.20
CA ASP A 45 -11.68 -5.24 -11.41
C ASP A 45 -11.09 -3.84 -11.65
N ASP A 46 -10.47 -3.21 -10.64
CA ASP A 46 -9.69 -1.96 -10.80
C ASP A 46 -8.29 -2.29 -11.35
N THR A 47 -8.27 -2.78 -12.59
CA THR A 47 -7.05 -3.18 -13.29
C THR A 47 -6.06 -2.03 -13.40
N VAL A 48 -6.54 -0.80 -13.59
CA VAL A 48 -5.71 0.40 -13.67
C VAL A 48 -4.91 0.64 -12.39
N THR A 49 -5.57 0.57 -11.22
CA THR A 49 -4.87 0.72 -9.93
C THR A 49 -3.91 -0.45 -9.69
N VAL A 50 -4.34 -1.69 -9.98
CA VAL A 50 -3.51 -2.89 -9.79
C VAL A 50 -2.25 -2.85 -10.66
N GLU A 51 -2.36 -2.46 -11.93
CA GLU A 51 -1.22 -2.32 -12.84
C GLU A 51 -0.26 -1.22 -12.38
N ARG A 52 -0.77 -0.08 -11.93
CA ARG A 52 0.07 0.99 -11.35
C ARG A 52 0.84 0.53 -10.13
N ILE A 53 0.22 -0.29 -9.27
CA ILE A 53 0.91 -0.88 -8.12
C ILE A 53 2.01 -1.84 -8.56
N LYS A 54 1.71 -2.75 -9.49
CA LYS A 54 2.71 -3.70 -10.02
C LYS A 54 3.89 -2.95 -10.64
N ALA A 55 3.63 -1.91 -11.43
CA ALA A 55 4.66 -1.06 -12.00
C ALA A 55 5.48 -0.31 -10.93
N ALA A 56 4.83 0.22 -9.90
CA ALA A 56 5.52 0.88 -8.79
C ALA A 56 6.40 -0.08 -7.97
N VAL A 57 5.95 -1.32 -7.76
CA VAL A 57 6.75 -2.37 -7.11
C VAL A 57 7.96 -2.74 -7.96
N GLN A 58 7.78 -2.87 -9.27
CA GLN A 58 8.88 -3.12 -10.22
C GLN A 58 9.91 -1.99 -10.20
N ALA A 59 9.46 -0.73 -10.26
CA ALA A 59 10.34 0.44 -10.20
C ALA A 59 11.10 0.51 -8.85
N ALA A 60 10.44 0.20 -7.73
CA ALA A 60 11.07 0.14 -6.42
C ALA A 60 12.12 -0.98 -6.31
N TYR A 61 11.86 -2.11 -6.97
CA TYR A 61 12.83 -3.21 -7.07
C TYR A 61 14.07 -2.80 -7.87
N GLU A 62 13.88 -2.17 -9.04
CA GLU A 62 14.96 -1.67 -9.89
C GLU A 62 15.81 -0.60 -9.19
N GLU A 63 15.17 0.38 -8.53
CA GLU A 63 15.86 1.39 -7.72
C GLU A 63 16.59 0.75 -6.52
N GLY A 64 16.01 -0.30 -5.95
CA GLY A 64 16.53 -1.05 -4.82
C GLY A 64 17.64 -2.05 -5.16
N GLU A 65 17.85 -2.40 -6.44
CA GLU A 65 18.79 -3.46 -6.83
C GLU A 65 20.19 -3.23 -6.27
N SER A 66 20.70 -2.00 -6.34
CA SER A 66 22.02 -1.65 -5.81
C SER A 66 22.13 -1.91 -4.31
N LYS A 67 21.05 -1.71 -3.54
CA LYS A 67 20.99 -2.02 -2.11
C LYS A 67 20.81 -3.52 -1.87
N LEU A 68 20.04 -4.21 -2.72
CA LEU A 68 19.77 -5.64 -2.64
C LEU A 68 20.99 -6.49 -3.02
N LYS A 69 21.86 -6.01 -3.90
CA LYS A 69 23.15 -6.67 -4.22
C LYS A 69 24.01 -6.80 -2.97
N GLY A 70 24.05 -5.78 -2.10
CA GLY A 70 24.94 -5.79 -0.93
C GLY A 70 26.39 -6.13 -1.35
N ASN A 71 27.00 -7.13 -0.70
CA ASN A 71 28.30 -7.71 -1.12
C ASN A 71 28.16 -8.93 -2.05
N SER A 72 26.92 -9.37 -2.33
CA SER A 72 26.62 -10.52 -3.17
C SER A 72 26.55 -10.10 -4.64
N LYS A 73 26.99 -10.98 -5.55
CA LYS A 73 27.02 -10.68 -7.00
C LYS A 73 25.65 -10.80 -7.68
N THR A 74 24.62 -11.29 -6.99
CA THR A 74 23.34 -11.67 -7.60
C THR A 74 22.17 -11.07 -6.84
N VAL A 75 21.23 -10.45 -7.56
CA VAL A 75 19.94 -9.98 -7.01
C VAL A 75 18.94 -11.12 -7.06
N LEU A 76 18.19 -11.32 -5.98
CA LEU A 76 17.09 -12.27 -5.97
C LEU A 76 15.96 -11.80 -6.89
N PRO A 77 15.32 -12.69 -7.67
CA PRO A 77 14.23 -12.30 -8.54
C PRO A 77 13.04 -11.76 -7.73
N LEU A 78 12.27 -10.83 -8.32
CA LEU A 78 11.11 -10.21 -7.66
C LEU A 78 10.09 -11.24 -7.13
N SER A 79 9.95 -12.39 -7.81
CA SER A 79 9.08 -13.49 -7.37
C SER A 79 9.50 -14.15 -6.05
N ALA A 80 10.79 -14.08 -5.69
CA ALA A 80 11.30 -14.58 -4.42
C ALA A 80 11.19 -13.54 -3.29
N ILE A 81 10.86 -12.29 -3.62
CA ILE A 81 10.76 -11.19 -2.65
C ILE A 81 9.29 -11.01 -2.26
N LYS A 82 9.07 -10.83 -0.96
CA LYS A 82 7.73 -10.53 -0.46
C LYS A 82 7.27 -9.15 -0.94
N THR A 83 6.29 -9.12 -1.84
CA THR A 83 5.69 -7.88 -2.34
C THR A 83 4.61 -7.34 -1.40
N PRO A 84 4.33 -6.02 -1.42
CA PRO A 84 3.29 -5.41 -0.60
C PRO A 84 1.87 -5.74 -1.08
N LEU A 85 1.68 -6.05 -2.37
CA LEU A 85 0.40 -6.45 -2.94
C LEU A 85 0.09 -7.92 -2.57
N ARG A 86 -0.97 -8.14 -1.79
CA ARG A 86 -1.40 -9.45 -1.29
C ARG A 86 -2.75 -9.82 -1.88
N ASP A 87 -3.01 -11.11 -2.07
CA ASP A 87 -4.27 -11.61 -2.63
C ASP A 87 -5.27 -11.92 -1.50
N GLY A 88 -6.42 -11.23 -1.51
CA GLY A 88 -7.47 -11.39 -0.52
C GLY A 88 -8.15 -12.76 -0.60
N ASP A 89 -8.35 -13.30 -1.81
CA ASP A 89 -9.01 -14.60 -1.99
C ASP A 89 -8.14 -15.76 -1.48
N LEU A 90 -6.81 -15.63 -1.57
CA LEU A 90 -5.88 -16.66 -1.11
C LEU A 90 -5.59 -16.58 0.39
N GLU A 91 -5.47 -15.36 0.94
CA GLU A 91 -5.03 -15.18 2.33
C GLU A 91 -6.17 -14.94 3.33
N LYS A 92 -7.34 -14.54 2.83
CA LYS A 92 -8.54 -14.19 3.61
C LYS A 92 -9.80 -14.79 2.96
N PRO A 93 -9.83 -16.09 2.66
CA PRO A 93 -10.98 -16.71 1.98
C PRO A 93 -12.29 -16.60 2.79
N ASP A 94 -12.19 -16.54 4.11
CA ASP A 94 -13.34 -16.48 5.02
C ASP A 94 -13.84 -15.04 5.28
N ASP A 95 -13.15 -14.01 4.80
CA ASP A 95 -13.54 -12.62 5.01
C ASP A 95 -14.17 -12.03 3.74
N PRO A 96 -15.50 -11.83 3.71
CA PRO A 96 -16.20 -11.33 2.53
C PRO A 96 -15.76 -9.91 2.14
N ALA A 97 -15.12 -9.15 3.03
CA ALA A 97 -14.57 -7.85 2.69
C ALA A 97 -13.36 -7.94 1.72
N TYR A 98 -12.67 -9.08 1.69
CA TYR A 98 -11.49 -9.34 0.87
C TYR A 98 -11.78 -10.18 -0.38
N ALA A 99 -13.02 -10.62 -0.56
CA ALA A 99 -13.46 -11.38 -1.73
C ALA A 99 -13.22 -10.58 -3.03
N ASN A 100 -12.70 -11.27 -4.05
CA ASN A 100 -12.35 -10.72 -5.36
C ASN A 100 -11.53 -9.42 -5.28
N SER A 101 -10.62 -9.34 -4.30
CA SER A 101 -9.85 -8.13 -4.01
C SER A 101 -8.39 -8.45 -3.74
N TYR A 102 -7.51 -7.51 -4.10
CA TYR A 102 -6.17 -7.43 -3.54
C TYR A 102 -6.18 -6.56 -2.29
N PHE A 103 -5.15 -6.67 -1.46
CA PHE A 103 -4.97 -5.73 -0.35
C PHE A 103 -3.50 -5.35 -0.12
N ILE A 104 -3.32 -4.15 0.44
CA ILE A 104 -2.02 -3.61 0.84
C ILE A 104 -2.14 -3.06 2.25
N ASN A 105 -1.20 -3.43 3.11
CA ASN A 105 -1.10 -2.85 4.45
C ASN A 105 -0.08 -1.70 4.43
N ALA A 106 -0.58 -0.47 4.35
CA ALA A 106 0.23 0.73 4.39
C ALA A 106 0.43 1.20 5.84
N ASN A 107 1.60 1.73 6.15
CA ASN A 107 1.87 2.33 7.46
C ASN A 107 2.78 3.56 7.35
N SER A 108 2.70 4.44 8.35
CA SER A 108 3.51 5.65 8.46
C SER A 108 3.84 5.96 9.93
N ASP A 109 5.03 6.50 10.16
CA ASP A 109 5.43 7.05 11.46
C ASP A 109 4.84 8.44 11.72
N SER A 110 4.43 9.16 10.68
CA SER A 110 3.78 10.48 10.76
C SER A 110 2.30 10.41 10.41
N ALA A 111 1.52 11.33 10.97
CA ALA A 111 0.08 11.43 10.72
C ALA A 111 -0.19 11.69 9.23
N PRO A 112 -1.11 10.93 8.60
CA PRO A 112 -1.52 11.19 7.24
C PRO A 112 -2.38 12.45 7.15
N GLY A 113 -2.35 13.14 6.01
CA GLY A 113 -3.33 14.17 5.69
C GLY A 113 -4.65 13.51 5.30
N ILE A 114 -5.72 13.79 6.05
CA ILE A 114 -7.07 13.27 5.79
C ILE A 114 -7.96 14.45 5.40
N VAL A 115 -8.52 14.38 4.19
CA VAL A 115 -9.34 15.43 3.60
C VAL A 115 -10.63 14.85 3.03
N ASP A 116 -11.65 15.70 2.90
CA ASP A 116 -12.89 15.37 2.21
C ASP A 116 -12.76 15.46 0.67
N ALA A 117 -13.88 15.30 -0.03
CA ALA A 117 -13.92 15.37 -1.50
C ALA A 117 -13.53 16.75 -2.05
N ASP A 118 -13.73 17.82 -1.28
CA ASP A 118 -13.37 19.20 -1.63
C ASP A 118 -11.93 19.57 -1.22
N ARG A 119 -11.18 18.58 -0.70
CA ARG A 119 -9.80 18.70 -0.21
C ARG A 119 -9.69 19.58 1.03
N GLN A 120 -10.76 19.69 1.83
CA GLN A 120 -10.72 20.34 3.12
C GLN A 120 -10.34 19.34 4.21
N PRO A 121 -9.51 19.73 5.20
CA PRO A 121 -9.19 18.86 6.33
C PRO A 121 -10.44 18.41 7.07
N ILE A 122 -10.55 17.11 7.34
CA ILE A 122 -11.65 16.57 8.14
C ILE A 122 -11.37 16.84 9.63
N LEU A 123 -12.27 17.55 10.29
CA LEU A 123 -12.12 17.96 11.70
C LEU A 123 -12.82 17.03 12.69
N GLU A 124 -13.95 16.43 12.28
CA GLU A 124 -14.72 15.49 13.10
C GLU A 124 -14.48 14.04 12.67
N ARG A 125 -14.16 13.19 13.65
CA ARG A 125 -13.95 11.75 13.52
C ARG A 125 -15.25 11.01 13.87
N ARG A 126 -16.27 11.08 13.01
CA ARG A 126 -17.49 10.29 13.21
C ARG A 126 -17.34 8.88 12.66
#